data_AF-A0A6J7QJF1-F1
#
_entry.id   AF-A0A6J7QJF1-F1
#
_cell.length_a   1.000
_cell.length_b   1.000
_cell.length_c   1.000
_cell.angle_alpha   90.00
_cell.angle_beta   90.00
_cell.angle_gamma   90.00
#
_symmetry.space_group_name_H-M   'P 1'
#
loop_
_entity.id
_entity.type
_entity.pdbx_description
1 polymer ?
#
loop_
_entity_poly.entity_id
_entity_poly.type
_entity_poly.pdbx_seq_one_letter_code
_entity_poly.pdbx_strand_id
1 'polypeptide(L)'
;MCTITLDNPGRHNAWNHDMERQYWAALDRAAVDADVRAIVLTGAGTSFCPGLDSKRLAGVVGGGGLVLAGRRSQHYALTIPKPMIAAINGACAGIGIVQALVCDIRFMARSARISTAYAKLGIPAEYGLSWLLPKLIGVEHALDLLYTAKRVEADEALRIGLVSRVCDDSTVLAEAQAYARALATGSSPISMAAMRRQVWGDLSRDYTEANQVWLETMVRMNIPTDNPDFGEGVAALVEKRPATFIALPADAVLPPLPPFMEQ
;
A
#
# COMPACT_ATOMS: atom_id res chain seq x y z
N MET A 1 -13.22 2.48 8.42
CA MET A 1 -12.00 2.86 7.65
C MET A 1 -11.14 3.77 8.51
N CYS A 2 -9.83 3.86 8.27
CA CYS A 2 -8.98 4.86 8.92
C CYS A 2 -8.14 5.64 7.90
N THR A 3 -7.62 6.79 8.32
CA THR A 3 -6.67 7.59 7.54
C THR A 3 -5.40 7.78 8.35
N ILE A 4 -4.27 7.39 7.77
CA ILE A 4 -2.92 7.63 8.27
C ILE A 4 -2.37 8.84 7.50
N THR A 5 -2.00 9.88 8.22
CA THR A 5 -1.46 11.12 7.63
C THR A 5 -0.01 11.29 8.03
N LEU A 6 0.88 11.41 7.06
CA LEU A 6 2.27 11.82 7.30
C LEU A 6 2.26 13.30 7.67
N ASP A 7 2.50 13.62 8.95
CA ASP A 7 2.26 14.95 9.50
C ASP A 7 3.54 15.62 10.01
N ASN A 8 4.30 16.18 9.08
CA ASN A 8 5.42 17.08 9.34
C ASN A 8 5.49 18.16 8.25
N PRO A 9 4.43 18.98 8.09
CA PRO A 9 4.28 19.89 6.95
C PRO A 9 5.38 20.96 6.90
N GLY A 10 5.91 21.38 8.07
CA GLY A 10 7.05 22.29 8.16
C GLY A 10 8.34 21.75 7.54
N ARG A 11 8.40 20.44 7.25
CA ARG A 11 9.48 19.78 6.50
C ARG A 11 8.94 19.02 5.29
N HIS A 12 7.78 19.43 4.76
CA HIS A 12 7.11 18.80 3.62
C HIS A 12 6.89 17.30 3.79
N ASN A 13 6.74 16.82 5.04
CA ASN A 13 6.61 15.40 5.39
C ASN A 13 7.85 14.55 5.05
N ALA A 14 9.03 15.16 5.04
CA ALA A 14 10.28 14.43 4.85
C ALA A 14 10.46 13.32 5.91
N TRP A 15 10.89 12.16 5.43
CA TRP A 15 10.96 10.93 6.21
C TRP A 15 12.14 10.95 7.19
N ASN A 16 11.83 11.01 8.47
CA ASN A 16 12.79 10.94 9.57
C ASN A 16 12.51 9.70 10.45
N HIS A 17 13.34 9.48 11.47
CA HIS A 17 13.19 8.32 12.37
C HIS A 17 11.88 8.32 13.15
N ASP A 18 11.38 9.50 13.51
CA ASP A 18 10.16 9.60 14.28
C ASP A 18 8.93 9.29 13.42
N MET A 19 8.87 9.87 12.21
CA MET A 19 7.88 9.54 11.18
C MET A 19 7.83 8.04 10.92
N GLU A 20 9.00 7.40 10.76
CA GLU A 20 9.09 5.96 10.52
C GLU A 20 8.49 5.13 11.68
N ARG A 21 8.86 5.44 12.92
CA ARG A 21 8.31 4.73 14.09
C ARG A 21 6.80 4.91 14.20
N GLN A 22 6.32 6.14 14.05
CA GLN A 22 4.90 6.46 14.18
C GLN A 22 4.07 5.83 13.07
N TYR A 23 4.60 5.81 11.84
CA TYR A 23 3.98 5.13 10.70
C TYR A 23 3.78 3.63 10.97
N TRP A 24 4.82 2.94 11.44
CA TRP A 24 4.70 1.52 11.77
C TRP A 24 3.74 1.26 12.92
N ALA A 25 3.78 2.07 13.98
CA ALA A 25 2.83 1.96 15.08
C ALA A 25 1.38 2.22 14.64
N ALA A 26 1.16 3.14 13.69
CA ALA A 26 -0.16 3.40 13.12
C ALA A 26 -0.67 2.23 12.28
N LEU A 27 0.19 1.61 11.48
CA LEU A 27 -0.15 0.40 10.72
C LEU A 27 -0.42 -0.79 11.64
N ASP A 28 0.35 -0.97 12.71
CA ASP A 28 0.15 -2.06 13.68
C ASP A 28 -1.23 -1.93 14.36
N ARG A 29 -1.59 -0.72 14.83
CA ARG A 29 -2.93 -0.44 15.36
C ARG A 29 -4.00 -0.69 14.32
N ALA A 30 -3.82 -0.13 13.13
CA ALA A 30 -4.79 -0.26 12.05
C ALA A 30 -4.97 -1.72 11.61
N ALA A 31 -3.95 -2.58 11.69
CA ALA A 31 -4.02 -3.98 11.31
C ALA A 31 -4.91 -4.80 12.25
N VAL A 32 -4.87 -4.55 13.57
CA VAL A 32 -5.59 -5.35 14.56
C VAL A 32 -6.95 -4.77 14.98
N ASP A 33 -7.23 -3.52 14.64
CA ASP A 33 -8.48 -2.84 14.98
C ASP A 33 -9.68 -3.38 14.17
N ALA A 34 -10.64 -4.04 14.81
CA ALA A 34 -11.81 -4.64 14.18
C ALA A 34 -12.71 -3.61 13.45
N ASP A 35 -12.68 -2.32 13.84
CA ASP A 35 -13.45 -1.25 13.21
C ASP A 35 -12.79 -0.71 11.93
N VAL A 36 -11.51 -1.03 11.73
CA VAL A 36 -10.78 -0.67 10.51
C VAL A 36 -10.92 -1.76 9.47
N ARG A 37 -11.64 -1.45 8.38
CA ARG A 37 -11.82 -2.33 7.21
C ARG A 37 -11.01 -1.94 5.97
N ALA A 38 -10.46 -0.72 5.95
CA ALA A 38 -9.61 -0.19 4.88
C ALA A 38 -8.79 0.99 5.42
N ILE A 39 -7.60 1.21 4.86
CA ILE A 39 -6.62 2.21 5.29
C ILE A 39 -6.35 3.18 4.14
N VAL A 40 -6.44 4.49 4.41
CA VAL A 40 -5.98 5.54 3.48
C VAL A 40 -4.68 6.14 4.01
N LEU A 41 -3.65 6.23 3.17
CA LEU A 41 -2.38 6.90 3.46
C LEU A 41 -2.28 8.21 2.67
N THR A 42 -1.97 9.32 3.33
CA THR A 42 -1.77 10.63 2.68
C THR A 42 -0.72 11.47 3.44
N GLY A 43 -0.38 12.66 2.94
CA GLY A 43 0.46 13.62 3.66
C GLY A 43 -0.30 14.87 4.09
N ALA A 44 0.08 15.48 5.21
CA ALA A 44 -0.47 16.77 5.64
C ALA A 44 0.00 17.90 4.72
N GLY A 45 -0.87 18.88 4.46
CA GLY A 45 -0.55 20.03 3.60
C GLY A 45 -0.44 19.67 2.11
N THR A 46 0.62 20.16 1.46
CA THR A 46 0.79 20.11 -0.01
C THR A 46 1.85 19.11 -0.48
N SER A 47 2.26 18.17 0.37
CA SER A 47 3.28 17.18 0.05
C SER A 47 2.88 15.83 0.60
N PHE A 48 3.15 14.76 -0.15
CA PHE A 48 2.97 13.41 0.36
C PHE A 48 4.18 13.04 1.23
N CYS A 49 5.33 12.83 0.60
CA CYS A 49 6.63 12.60 1.24
C CYS A 49 7.74 12.72 0.17
N PRO A 50 8.59 13.76 0.19
CA PRO A 50 9.61 14.00 -0.84
C PRO A 50 10.87 13.14 -0.65
N GLY A 51 10.86 12.20 0.30
CA GLY A 51 11.97 11.28 0.55
C GLY A 51 12.59 11.48 1.93
N LEU A 52 13.83 11.01 2.07
CA LEU A 52 14.56 11.07 3.33
C LEU A 52 14.84 12.52 3.74
N ASP A 53 14.76 12.80 5.05
CA ASP A 53 15.11 14.10 5.59
C ASP A 53 16.55 14.52 5.23
N SER A 54 16.73 15.74 4.71
CA SER A 54 18.02 16.24 4.24
C SER A 54 19.10 16.30 5.34
N LYS A 55 18.72 16.57 6.60
CA LYS A 55 19.67 16.53 7.73
C LYS A 55 20.13 15.10 8.01
N ARG A 56 19.24 14.12 7.86
CA ARG A 56 19.59 12.70 7.99
C ARG A 56 20.54 12.29 6.86
N LEU A 57 20.27 12.70 5.63
CA LEU A 57 21.16 12.42 4.50
C LEU A 57 22.56 13.04 4.71
N ALA A 58 22.64 14.29 5.16
CA ALA A 58 23.90 14.94 5.49
C ALA A 58 24.67 14.21 6.61
N GLY A 59 23.97 13.73 7.65
CA GLY A 59 24.57 12.95 8.72
C GLY A 59 25.15 11.61 8.25
N VAL A 60 24.51 10.95 7.27
CA VAL A 60 25.04 9.72 6.66
C VAL A 60 26.35 10.00 5.92
N VAL A 61 26.38 11.05 5.09
CA VAL A 61 27.59 11.47 4.35
C VAL A 61 28.71 11.90 5.29
N GLY A 62 28.37 12.52 6.43
CA GLY A 62 29.32 12.94 7.46
C GLY A 62 29.94 11.81 8.29
N GLY A 63 29.77 10.54 7.89
CA GLY A 63 30.39 9.38 8.55
C GLY A 63 29.53 8.70 9.61
N GLY A 64 28.28 9.17 9.83
CA GLY A 64 27.35 8.52 10.76
C GLY A 64 26.80 7.18 10.24
N GLY A 65 26.94 6.92 8.93
CA GLY A 65 26.35 5.75 8.27
C GLY A 65 24.82 5.76 8.29
N LEU A 66 24.21 4.86 7.53
CA LEU A 66 22.78 4.57 7.63
C LEU A 66 22.60 3.21 8.30
N VAL A 67 22.19 3.19 9.56
CA VAL A 67 21.89 1.93 10.26
C VAL A 67 20.59 1.37 9.68
N LEU A 68 20.73 0.40 8.78
CA LEU A 68 19.61 -0.35 8.20
C LEU A 68 19.26 -1.59 9.01
N ALA A 69 20.22 -2.16 9.74
CA ALA A 69 20.03 -3.32 10.59
C ALA A 69 18.98 -3.03 11.68
N GLY A 70 18.03 -3.97 11.84
CA GLY A 70 16.95 -3.86 12.84
C GLY A 70 15.81 -2.90 12.45
N ARG A 71 15.87 -2.21 11.31
CA ARG A 71 14.70 -1.49 10.78
C ARG A 71 13.69 -2.50 10.27
N ARG A 72 12.41 -2.28 10.57
CA ARG A 72 11.33 -3.06 9.98
C ARG A 72 11.37 -2.92 8.46
N SER A 73 11.26 -4.04 7.76
CA SER A 73 11.26 -4.00 6.30
C SER A 73 10.05 -3.25 5.76
N GLN A 74 10.23 -2.55 4.64
CA GLN A 74 9.15 -1.79 4.00
C GLN A 74 8.08 -2.72 3.42
N HIS A 75 8.43 -3.97 3.08
CA HIS A 75 7.46 -4.98 2.63
C HIS A 75 6.48 -5.41 3.72
N TYR A 76 6.69 -5.04 5.00
CA TYR A 76 5.73 -5.31 6.07
C TYR A 76 4.31 -4.80 5.75
N ALA A 77 4.20 -3.65 5.06
CA ALA A 77 2.91 -3.12 4.61
C ALA A 77 2.15 -4.09 3.67
N LEU A 78 2.87 -4.96 2.95
CA LEU A 78 2.26 -6.00 2.11
C LEU A 78 1.62 -7.12 2.95
N THR A 79 1.94 -7.24 4.24
CA THR A 79 1.37 -8.27 5.14
C THR A 79 0.07 -7.84 5.80
N ILE A 80 -0.22 -6.55 5.82
CA ILE A 80 -1.40 -5.96 6.46
C ILE A 80 -2.69 -6.55 5.86
N PRO A 81 -3.58 -7.17 6.64
CA PRO A 81 -4.75 -7.87 6.08
C PRO A 81 -5.88 -6.92 5.69
N LYS A 82 -5.57 -5.67 5.30
CA LYS A 82 -6.55 -4.62 5.02
C LYS A 82 -6.17 -3.89 3.74
N PRO A 83 -7.14 -3.58 2.86
CA PRO A 83 -6.89 -2.75 1.69
C PRO A 83 -6.21 -1.44 2.08
N MET A 84 -5.13 -1.10 1.38
CA MET A 84 -4.36 0.12 1.55
C MET A 84 -4.48 1.00 0.31
N ILE A 85 -4.86 2.26 0.50
CA ILE A 85 -5.08 3.24 -0.57
C ILE A 85 -4.18 4.43 -0.33
N ALA A 86 -3.34 4.79 -1.29
CA ALA A 86 -2.55 6.03 -1.22
C ALA A 86 -3.31 7.19 -1.88
N ALA A 87 -3.40 8.31 -1.19
CA ALA A 87 -3.80 9.61 -1.72
C ALA A 87 -2.56 10.52 -1.81
N ILE A 88 -1.92 10.53 -2.97
CA ILE A 88 -0.68 11.26 -3.25
C ILE A 88 -1.04 12.71 -3.56
N ASN A 89 -1.04 13.54 -2.52
CA ASN A 89 -1.49 14.94 -2.55
C ASN A 89 -0.41 15.97 -2.92
N GLY A 90 0.79 15.52 -3.30
CA GLY A 90 1.89 16.42 -3.65
C GLY A 90 3.20 15.69 -3.93
N ALA A 91 4.33 16.31 -3.57
CA ALA A 91 5.66 15.74 -3.80
C ALA A 91 5.80 14.34 -3.17
N CYS A 92 6.22 13.37 -3.98
CA CYS A 92 6.39 11.96 -3.60
C CYS A 92 7.70 11.43 -4.19
N ALA A 93 8.72 11.24 -3.36
CA ALA A 93 10.02 10.77 -3.87
C ALA A 93 10.77 9.88 -2.89
N GLY A 94 11.74 9.10 -3.40
CA GLY A 94 12.56 8.20 -2.59
C GLY A 94 11.72 7.26 -1.71
N ILE A 95 11.93 7.26 -0.39
CA ILE A 95 11.10 6.43 0.51
C ILE A 95 9.59 6.76 0.45
N GLY A 96 9.20 7.96 0.01
CA GLY A 96 7.80 8.31 -0.24
C GLY A 96 7.17 7.48 -1.35
N ILE A 97 7.88 7.25 -2.47
CA ILE A 97 7.36 6.38 -3.54
C ILE A 97 7.22 4.93 -3.05
N VAL A 98 8.13 4.46 -2.18
CA VAL A 98 8.02 3.13 -1.58
C VAL A 98 6.73 2.99 -0.78
N GLN A 99 6.42 3.95 0.10
CA GLN A 99 5.17 3.90 0.90
C GLN A 99 3.91 4.00 0.04
N ALA A 100 3.97 4.75 -1.07
CA ALA A 100 2.85 4.82 -2.00
C ALA A 100 2.64 3.51 -2.77
N LEU A 101 3.72 2.83 -3.19
CA LEU A 101 3.63 1.63 -4.03
C LEU A 101 3.33 0.34 -3.27
N VAL A 102 3.60 0.29 -1.96
CA VAL A 102 3.13 -0.82 -1.10
C VAL A 102 1.62 -0.72 -0.78
N CYS A 103 0.98 0.42 -1.06
CA CYS A 103 -0.48 0.51 -1.07
C CYS A 103 -1.04 -0.20 -2.32
N ASP A 104 -2.23 -0.78 -2.21
CA ASP A 104 -2.85 -1.55 -3.29
C ASP A 104 -3.33 -0.63 -4.43
N ILE A 105 -3.96 0.49 -4.08
CA ILE A 105 -4.55 1.46 -5.01
C ILE A 105 -3.97 2.85 -4.78
N ARG A 106 -3.71 3.59 -5.87
CA ARG A 106 -3.10 4.93 -5.81
C ARG A 106 -3.94 5.98 -6.52
N PHE A 107 -4.32 7.00 -5.77
CA PHE A 107 -4.93 8.24 -6.24
C PHE A 107 -3.86 9.33 -6.21
N MET A 108 -3.82 10.18 -7.21
CA MET A 108 -2.79 11.22 -7.33
C MET A 108 -3.43 12.57 -7.68
N ALA A 109 -3.03 13.61 -6.97
CA ALA A 109 -3.40 14.99 -7.29
C ALA A 109 -2.76 15.41 -8.62
N ARG A 110 -3.44 16.25 -9.40
CA ARG A 110 -2.97 16.73 -10.71
C ARG A 110 -1.63 17.47 -10.63
N SER A 111 -1.41 18.23 -9.56
CA SER A 111 -0.13 18.92 -9.31
C SER A 111 0.93 18.05 -8.58
N ALA A 112 0.60 16.83 -8.16
CA ALA A 112 1.57 15.95 -7.53
C ALA A 112 2.65 15.49 -8.50
N ARG A 113 3.83 15.15 -7.97
CA ARG A 113 4.99 14.72 -8.75
C ARG A 113 5.65 13.53 -8.08
N ILE A 114 5.96 12.50 -8.88
CA ILE A 114 6.63 11.30 -8.40
C ILE A 114 8.07 11.25 -8.94
N SER A 115 9.04 10.85 -8.11
CA SER A 115 10.41 10.57 -8.58
C SER A 115 11.10 9.51 -7.74
N THR A 116 11.87 8.62 -8.36
CA THR A 116 12.67 7.62 -7.64
C THR A 116 13.82 8.25 -6.85
N ALA A 117 14.39 9.37 -7.34
CA ALA A 117 15.55 10.09 -6.79
C ALA A 117 16.90 9.31 -6.69
N TYR A 118 16.88 7.96 -6.69
CA TYR A 118 18.03 7.12 -6.31
C TYR A 118 19.27 7.27 -7.19
N ALA A 119 19.15 7.09 -8.51
CA ALA A 119 20.32 7.09 -9.41
C ALA A 119 21.07 8.43 -9.38
N LYS A 120 20.37 9.55 -9.20
CA LYS A 120 20.97 10.89 -9.05
C LYS A 120 21.72 11.08 -7.74
N LEU A 121 21.46 10.23 -6.75
CA LEU A 121 22.15 10.19 -5.47
C LEU A 121 23.20 9.06 -5.41
N GLY A 122 23.42 8.32 -6.50
CA GLY A 122 24.32 7.17 -6.52
C GLY A 122 23.81 5.96 -5.75
N ILE A 123 22.49 5.85 -5.55
CA ILE A 123 21.84 4.78 -4.79
C ILE A 123 21.13 3.84 -5.77
N PRO A 124 21.23 2.50 -5.59
CA PRO A 124 20.45 1.55 -6.40
C PRO A 124 18.95 1.62 -6.07
N ALA A 125 18.13 0.88 -6.81
CA ALA A 125 16.71 0.73 -6.50
C ALA A 125 16.53 0.23 -5.05
N GLU A 126 15.90 1.04 -4.20
CA GLU A 126 15.76 0.72 -2.78
C GLU A 126 14.48 -0.07 -2.46
N TYR A 127 14.49 -0.76 -1.31
CA TYR A 127 13.31 -1.31 -0.63
C TYR A 127 12.35 -2.13 -1.52
N GLY A 128 12.89 -2.92 -2.44
CA GLY A 128 12.11 -3.84 -3.29
C GLY A 128 11.54 -3.21 -4.56
N LEU A 129 11.86 -1.95 -4.89
CA LEU A 129 11.35 -1.31 -6.11
C LEU A 129 11.85 -1.96 -7.41
N SER A 130 13.01 -2.63 -7.39
CA SER A 130 13.47 -3.44 -8.52
C SER A 130 12.57 -4.64 -8.83
N TRP A 131 11.75 -5.08 -7.87
CA TRP A 131 10.74 -6.13 -8.04
C TRP A 131 9.35 -5.54 -8.30
N LEU A 132 8.98 -4.50 -7.56
CA LEU A 132 7.63 -3.94 -7.57
C LEU A 132 7.33 -3.09 -8.82
N LEU A 133 8.23 -2.17 -9.21
CA LEU A 133 8.01 -1.31 -10.37
C LEU A 133 7.77 -2.09 -11.67
N PRO A 134 8.62 -3.05 -12.08
CA PRO A 134 8.40 -3.75 -13.34
C PRO A 134 7.09 -4.56 -13.37
N LYS A 135 6.59 -5.01 -12.22
CA LYS A 135 5.27 -5.67 -12.11
C LYS A 135 4.09 -4.70 -12.24
N LEU A 136 4.29 -3.43 -11.91
CA LEU A 136 3.25 -2.38 -12.01
C LEU A 136 3.23 -1.72 -13.39
N ILE A 137 4.40 -1.38 -13.94
CA ILE A 137 4.51 -0.50 -15.12
C ILE A 137 5.33 -1.11 -16.27
N GLY A 138 5.75 -2.37 -16.15
CA GLY A 138 6.63 -3.02 -17.11
C GLY A 138 8.11 -2.65 -16.93
N VAL A 139 8.99 -3.50 -17.48
CA VAL A 139 10.45 -3.39 -17.29
C VAL A 139 11.02 -2.10 -17.87
N GLU A 140 10.60 -1.71 -19.07
CA GLU A 140 11.14 -0.52 -19.74
C GLU A 140 10.84 0.77 -18.96
N HIS A 141 9.57 0.99 -18.59
CA HIS A 141 9.21 2.15 -17.79
C HIS A 141 9.87 2.11 -16.41
N ALA A 142 9.98 0.94 -15.77
CA ALA A 142 10.69 0.81 -14.51
C ALA A 142 12.16 1.25 -14.62
N LEU A 143 12.89 0.79 -15.64
CA LEU A 143 14.28 1.16 -15.87
C LEU A 143 14.44 2.64 -16.24
N ASP A 144 13.56 3.20 -17.08
CA ASP A 144 13.56 4.64 -17.38
C ASP A 144 13.42 5.48 -16.10
N LEU A 145 12.43 5.17 -15.24
CA LEU A 145 12.24 5.89 -13.98
C LEU A 145 13.41 5.71 -13.01
N LEU A 146 13.99 4.51 -12.94
CA LEU A 146 15.11 4.22 -12.04
C LEU A 146 16.41 4.89 -12.49
N TYR A 147 16.71 4.88 -13.80
CA TYR A 147 17.93 5.49 -14.35
C TYR A 147 17.85 7.01 -14.39
N THR A 148 16.75 7.56 -14.90
CA THR A 148 16.65 9.01 -15.11
C THR A 148 16.35 9.76 -13.81
N ALA A 149 15.72 9.09 -12.84
CA ALA A 149 15.09 9.74 -11.69
C ALA A 149 14.34 11.01 -12.13
N LYS A 150 13.63 10.93 -13.26
CA LYS A 150 12.82 12.04 -13.78
C LYS A 150 11.64 12.31 -12.84
N ARG A 151 11.04 13.49 -13.00
CA ARG A 151 9.75 13.78 -12.36
C ARG A 151 8.66 13.24 -13.26
N VAL A 152 7.79 12.42 -12.69
CA VAL A 152 6.61 11.87 -13.34
C VAL A 152 5.42 12.71 -12.92
N GLU A 153 4.79 13.33 -13.90
CA GLU A 153 3.60 14.15 -13.78
C GLU A 153 2.35 13.25 -13.76
N ALA A 154 1.20 13.75 -13.31
CA ALA A 154 0.00 12.94 -13.10
C ALA A 154 -0.48 12.20 -14.37
N ASP A 155 -0.47 12.86 -15.53
CA ASP A 155 -0.90 12.25 -16.80
C ASP A 155 0.01 11.10 -17.23
N GLU A 156 1.33 11.26 -17.07
CA GLU A 156 2.28 10.19 -17.33
C GLU A 156 2.10 9.04 -16.34
N ALA A 157 1.97 9.36 -15.04
CA ALA A 157 1.80 8.37 -13.99
C ALA A 157 0.55 7.50 -14.24
N LEU A 158 -0.54 8.10 -14.71
CA LEU A 158 -1.76 7.38 -15.10
C LEU A 158 -1.52 6.53 -16.35
N ARG A 159 -0.93 7.11 -17.40
CA ARG A 159 -0.70 6.43 -18.69
C ARG A 159 0.16 5.18 -18.57
N ILE A 160 1.17 5.20 -17.70
CA ILE A 160 2.07 4.05 -17.50
C ILE A 160 1.57 3.06 -16.44
N GLY A 161 0.42 3.32 -15.80
CA GLY A 161 -0.13 2.45 -14.75
C GLY A 161 0.51 2.60 -13.37
N LEU A 162 1.32 3.65 -13.15
CA LEU A 162 1.94 3.91 -11.85
C LEU A 162 0.90 4.30 -10.80
N VAL A 163 -0.14 5.02 -11.21
CA VAL A 163 -1.30 5.36 -10.37
C VAL A 163 -2.59 4.92 -11.06
N SER A 164 -3.61 4.63 -10.25
CA SER A 164 -4.90 4.15 -10.77
C SER A 164 -5.82 5.30 -11.18
N ARG A 165 -5.69 6.46 -10.53
CA ARG A 165 -6.58 7.62 -10.72
C ARG A 165 -5.83 8.93 -10.53
N VAL A 166 -6.22 9.93 -11.31
CA VAL A 166 -5.81 11.33 -11.14
C VAL A 166 -7.03 12.14 -10.75
N CYS A 167 -6.89 12.92 -9.69
CA CYS A 167 -7.95 13.72 -9.08
C CYS A 167 -7.54 15.19 -9.08
N ASP A 168 -8.51 16.06 -8.81
CA ASP A 168 -8.19 17.44 -8.50
C ASP A 168 -7.46 17.54 -7.15
N ASP A 169 -6.58 18.53 -7.03
CA ASP A 169 -5.68 18.67 -5.87
C ASP A 169 -6.45 18.78 -4.55
N SER A 170 -7.62 19.43 -4.59
CA SER A 170 -8.49 19.63 -3.42
C SER A 170 -9.33 18.39 -3.07
N THR A 171 -9.47 17.42 -3.96
CA THR A 171 -10.38 16.27 -3.79
C THR A 171 -9.68 14.94 -3.64
N VAL A 172 -8.38 14.82 -3.97
CA VAL A 172 -7.64 13.54 -3.96
C VAL A 172 -7.83 12.72 -2.68
N LEU A 173 -7.78 13.36 -1.49
CA LEU A 173 -8.00 12.66 -0.22
C LEU A 173 -9.46 12.22 -0.06
N ALA A 174 -10.40 13.13 -0.36
CA ALA A 174 -11.83 12.85 -0.24
C ALA A 174 -12.25 11.70 -1.17
N GLU A 175 -11.71 11.64 -2.38
CA GLU A 175 -11.97 10.57 -3.35
C GLU A 175 -11.36 9.24 -2.91
N ALA A 176 -10.11 9.23 -2.43
CA ALA A 176 -9.50 8.03 -1.87
C ALA A 176 -10.28 7.51 -0.65
N GLN A 177 -10.74 8.40 0.23
CA GLN A 177 -11.60 8.04 1.36
C GLN A 177 -12.97 7.55 0.94
N ALA A 178 -13.57 8.12 -0.11
CA ALA A 178 -14.84 7.64 -0.66
C ALA A 178 -14.70 6.21 -1.19
N TYR A 179 -13.62 5.91 -1.91
CA TYR A 179 -13.30 4.57 -2.36
C TYR A 179 -13.06 3.60 -1.18
N ALA A 180 -12.28 3.99 -0.18
CA ALA A 180 -12.06 3.18 1.02
C ALA A 180 -13.36 2.94 1.82
N ARG A 181 -14.25 3.93 1.91
CA ARG A 181 -15.57 3.77 2.52
C ARG A 181 -16.42 2.77 1.76
N ALA A 182 -16.47 2.85 0.43
CA ALA A 182 -17.21 1.91 -0.40
C ALA A 182 -16.75 0.45 -0.17
N LEU A 183 -15.43 0.22 -0.08
CA LEU A 183 -14.89 -1.09 0.30
C LEU A 183 -15.32 -1.51 1.72
N ALA A 184 -15.16 -0.61 2.69
CA ALA A 184 -15.45 -0.90 4.09
C ALA A 184 -16.92 -1.25 4.35
N THR A 185 -17.85 -0.65 3.60
CA THR A 185 -19.30 -0.85 3.78
C THR A 185 -19.89 -1.89 2.83
N GLY A 186 -19.26 -2.14 1.68
CA GLY A 186 -19.82 -2.95 0.61
C GLY A 186 -19.15 -4.31 0.39
N SER A 187 -18.09 -4.64 1.13
CA SER A 187 -17.29 -5.84 0.87
C SER A 187 -16.93 -6.58 2.15
N SER A 188 -16.84 -7.92 2.04
CA SER A 188 -16.44 -8.81 3.13
C SER A 188 -14.99 -8.50 3.55
N PRO A 189 -14.75 -8.15 4.83
CA PRO A 189 -13.39 -7.93 5.32
C PRO A 189 -12.49 -9.16 5.18
N ILE A 190 -13.00 -10.36 5.44
CA ILE A 190 -12.21 -11.59 5.32
C ILE A 190 -11.91 -11.94 3.87
N SER A 191 -12.85 -11.75 2.93
CA SER A 191 -12.58 -11.94 1.50
C SER A 191 -11.55 -10.94 0.98
N MET A 192 -11.66 -9.65 1.34
CA MET A 192 -10.67 -8.65 0.95
C MET A 192 -9.27 -8.97 1.48
N ALA A 193 -9.17 -9.41 2.74
CA ALA A 193 -7.90 -9.82 3.34
C ALA A 193 -7.29 -11.03 2.62
N ALA A 194 -8.11 -12.05 2.30
CA ALA A 194 -7.68 -13.24 1.59
C ALA A 194 -7.23 -12.92 0.16
N MET A 195 -8.02 -12.15 -0.59
CA MET A 195 -7.69 -11.70 -1.95
C MET A 195 -6.38 -10.91 -1.97
N ARG A 196 -6.18 -10.00 -1.00
CA ARG A 196 -4.95 -9.21 -0.91
C ARG A 196 -3.73 -10.13 -0.71
N ARG A 197 -3.82 -11.14 0.16
CA ARG A 197 -2.73 -12.10 0.38
C ARG A 197 -2.48 -13.01 -0.82
N GLN A 198 -3.54 -13.44 -1.52
CA GLN A 198 -3.41 -14.19 -2.78
C GLN A 198 -2.66 -13.37 -3.80
N VAL A 199 -3.14 -12.16 -4.14
CA VAL A 199 -2.50 -11.30 -5.14
C VAL A 199 -1.03 -11.06 -4.81
N TRP A 200 -0.70 -10.66 -3.59
CA TRP A 200 0.69 -10.37 -3.22
C TRP A 200 1.57 -11.62 -3.12
N GLY A 201 1.03 -12.73 -2.60
CA GLY A 201 1.76 -13.99 -2.46
C GLY A 201 1.97 -14.74 -3.78
N ASP A 202 1.00 -14.68 -4.67
CA ASP A 202 1.03 -15.39 -5.96
C ASP A 202 1.99 -14.74 -6.95
N LEU A 203 2.45 -13.51 -6.70
CA LEU A 203 3.52 -12.89 -7.50
C LEU A 203 4.86 -13.64 -7.43
N SER A 204 5.00 -14.58 -6.49
CA SER A 204 6.14 -15.50 -6.37
C SER A 204 5.79 -16.98 -6.59
N ARG A 205 4.54 -17.30 -6.95
CA ARG A 205 4.08 -18.68 -7.19
C ARG A 205 3.87 -18.92 -8.67
N ASP A 206 3.90 -20.18 -9.09
CA ASP A 206 3.33 -20.55 -10.38
C ASP A 206 1.79 -20.71 -10.30
N TYR A 207 1.15 -20.95 -11.45
CA TYR A 207 -0.30 -21.11 -11.53
C TYR A 207 -0.82 -22.30 -10.72
N THR A 208 -0.09 -23.41 -10.71
CA THR A 208 -0.50 -24.64 -10.03
C THR A 208 -0.45 -24.46 -8.52
N GLU A 209 0.63 -23.88 -8.03
CA GLU A 209 0.81 -23.53 -6.61
C GLU A 209 -0.25 -22.52 -6.16
N ALA A 210 -0.51 -21.46 -6.95
CA ALA A 210 -1.56 -20.48 -6.64
C ALA A 210 -2.95 -21.13 -6.58
N ASN A 211 -3.25 -22.07 -7.50
CA ASN A 211 -4.52 -22.80 -7.50
C ASN A 211 -4.68 -23.72 -6.27
N GLN A 212 -3.60 -24.39 -5.85
CA GLN A 212 -3.59 -25.19 -4.62
C GLN A 212 -3.84 -24.32 -3.38
N VAL A 213 -3.13 -23.18 -3.27
CA VAL A 213 -3.33 -22.22 -2.18
C VAL A 213 -4.76 -21.69 -2.15
N TRP A 214 -5.36 -21.42 -3.31
CA TRP A 214 -6.78 -21.04 -3.41
C TRP A 214 -7.69 -22.13 -2.85
N LEU A 215 -7.51 -23.38 -3.28
CA LEU A 215 -8.35 -24.51 -2.84
C LEU A 215 -8.24 -24.72 -1.32
N GLU A 216 -7.02 -24.71 -0.79
CA GLU A 216 -6.77 -24.81 0.65
C GLU A 216 -7.41 -23.66 1.42
N THR A 217 -7.33 -22.44 0.88
CA THR A 217 -7.96 -21.26 1.48
C THR A 217 -9.48 -21.43 1.53
N MET A 218 -10.12 -21.86 0.44
CA MET A 218 -11.57 -22.09 0.37
C MET A 218 -12.03 -23.12 1.41
N VAL A 219 -11.31 -24.25 1.50
CA VAL A 219 -11.58 -25.30 2.50
C VAL A 219 -11.42 -24.76 3.91
N ARG A 220 -10.31 -24.08 4.23
CA ARG A 220 -10.06 -23.58 5.58
C ARG A 220 -10.97 -22.41 5.98
N MET A 221 -11.50 -21.66 5.02
CA MET A 221 -12.52 -20.63 5.24
C MET A 221 -13.95 -21.22 5.32
N ASN A 222 -14.12 -22.54 5.21
CA ASN A 222 -15.41 -23.23 5.19
C ASN A 222 -16.37 -22.73 4.08
N ILE A 223 -15.86 -22.24 2.95
CA ILE A 223 -16.70 -21.83 1.81
C ILE A 223 -16.95 -23.05 0.91
N PRO A 224 -18.20 -23.33 0.46
CA PRO A 224 -19.43 -22.57 0.66
C PRO A 224 -20.31 -23.03 1.84
N THR A 225 -19.82 -23.91 2.71
CA THR A 225 -20.64 -24.64 3.69
C THR A 225 -21.00 -23.83 4.94
N ASP A 226 -20.01 -23.32 5.68
CA ASP A 226 -20.17 -22.72 7.00
C ASP A 226 -19.30 -21.47 7.15
N ASN A 227 -19.48 -20.54 6.20
CA ASN A 227 -18.84 -19.24 6.21
C ASN A 227 -19.89 -18.13 6.35
N PRO A 228 -19.86 -17.34 7.45
CA PRO A 228 -20.87 -16.32 7.71
C PRO A 228 -20.99 -15.26 6.60
N ASP A 229 -19.87 -14.77 6.08
CA ASP A 229 -19.85 -13.75 5.04
C ASP A 229 -20.33 -14.30 3.69
N PHE A 230 -20.03 -15.57 3.37
CA PHE A 230 -20.59 -16.22 2.17
C PHE A 230 -22.12 -16.34 2.27
N GLY A 231 -22.63 -16.84 3.41
CA GLY A 231 -24.08 -16.96 3.64
C GLY A 231 -24.80 -15.62 3.55
N GLU A 232 -24.26 -14.59 4.21
CA GLU A 232 -24.80 -13.23 4.16
C GLU A 232 -24.72 -12.62 2.75
N GLY A 233 -23.61 -12.80 2.03
CA GLY A 233 -23.47 -12.32 0.66
C GLY A 233 -24.50 -12.92 -0.29
N VAL A 234 -24.77 -14.23 -0.17
CA VAL A 234 -25.82 -14.92 -0.94
C VAL A 234 -27.20 -14.41 -0.54
N ALA A 235 -27.50 -14.30 0.75
CA ALA A 235 -28.79 -13.80 1.24
C ALA A 235 -29.07 -12.37 0.75
N ALA A 236 -28.10 -11.47 0.91
CA ALA A 236 -28.20 -10.07 0.47
C ALA A 236 -28.44 -9.96 -1.06
N LEU A 237 -27.79 -10.80 -1.86
CA LEU A 237 -28.00 -10.87 -3.30
C LEU A 237 -29.43 -11.30 -3.66
N VAL A 238 -29.93 -12.36 -3.03
CA VAL A 238 -31.28 -12.90 -3.26
C VAL A 238 -32.36 -11.90 -2.82
N GLU A 239 -32.16 -11.28 -1.66
CA GLU A 239 -33.08 -10.32 -1.05
C GLU A 239 -32.96 -8.91 -1.63
N LYS A 240 -31.97 -8.67 -2.51
CA LYS A 240 -31.67 -7.36 -3.13
C LYS A 240 -31.46 -6.24 -2.10
N ARG A 241 -30.76 -6.56 -1.02
CA ARG A 241 -30.38 -5.60 0.03
C ARG A 241 -28.86 -5.48 0.15
N PRO A 242 -28.35 -4.41 0.78
CA PRO A 242 -26.94 -4.35 1.16
C PRO A 242 -26.56 -5.50 2.10
N ALA A 243 -25.36 -6.06 1.91
CA ALA A 243 -24.80 -7.08 2.77
C ALA A 243 -24.23 -6.48 4.07
N THR A 244 -24.38 -7.19 5.18
CA THR A 244 -23.86 -6.83 6.50
C THR A 244 -22.80 -7.83 6.93
N PHE A 245 -21.60 -7.67 6.38
CA PHE A 245 -20.46 -8.53 6.70
C PHE A 245 -19.90 -8.28 8.10
N ILE A 246 -19.43 -9.35 8.74
CA ILE A 246 -18.80 -9.25 10.07
C ILE A 246 -17.46 -8.53 10.00
N ALA A 247 -16.96 -8.05 11.14
CA ALA A 247 -15.58 -7.56 11.23
C ALA A 247 -14.58 -8.69 10.97
N LEU A 248 -13.37 -8.36 10.50
CA LEU A 248 -12.31 -9.34 10.30
C LEU A 248 -11.92 -9.96 11.66
N PRO A 249 -12.11 -11.28 11.87
CA PRO A 249 -11.69 -11.93 13.12
C PRO A 249 -10.17 -11.86 13.31
N ALA A 250 -9.71 -11.75 14.56
CA ALA A 250 -8.27 -11.70 14.86
C ALA A 250 -7.55 -13.02 14.49
N ASP A 251 -8.28 -14.13 14.55
CA ASP A 251 -7.88 -15.48 14.17
C ASP A 251 -8.34 -15.87 12.76
N ALA A 252 -8.68 -14.88 11.93
CA ALA A 252 -9.15 -15.10 10.57
C ALA A 252 -8.21 -16.03 9.80
N VAL A 253 -8.79 -17.08 9.25
CA VAL A 253 -8.06 -18.02 8.41
C VAL A 253 -7.81 -17.37 7.05
N LEU A 254 -6.56 -17.00 6.81
CA LEU A 254 -6.12 -16.37 5.58
C LEU A 254 -5.11 -17.27 4.84
N PRO A 255 -4.93 -17.07 3.52
CA PRO A 255 -3.85 -17.69 2.76
C PRO A 255 -2.50 -17.43 3.43
N PRO A 256 -1.56 -18.39 3.34
CA PRO A 256 -0.20 -18.19 3.83
C PRO A 256 0.48 -17.06 3.06
N LEU A 257 1.23 -16.23 3.78
CA LEU A 257 2.11 -15.24 3.16
C LEU A 257 3.29 -15.98 2.52
N PRO A 258 3.87 -15.44 1.43
CA PRO A 258 5.09 -16.00 0.88
C PRO A 258 6.24 -15.83 1.90
N PRO A 259 7.26 -16.72 1.91
CA PRO A 259 8.32 -16.69 2.93
C PRO A 259 9.07 -15.35 3.05
N PHE A 260 9.19 -14.58 1.97
CA PHE A 260 9.85 -13.27 1.99
C PHE A 260 9.04 -12.19 2.73
N MET A 261 7.73 -12.41 2.93
CA MET A 261 6.84 -11.53 3.68
C MET A 261 6.70 -11.95 5.15
N GLU A 262 7.14 -13.16 5.52
CA GLU A 262 7.15 -13.65 6.91
C GLU A 262 8.41 -13.24 7.69
N GLN A 263 9.43 -12.72 6.99
CA GLN A 263 10.69 -12.18 7.54
C GLN A 263 10.62 -10.67 7.72
#